data_AF-A0A497EFS0-F1
#
_entry.id   AF-A0A497EFS0-F1
#
_cell.length_a   1.000
_cell.length_b   1.000
_cell.length_c   1.000
_cell.angle_alpha   90.00
_cell.angle_beta   90.00
_cell.angle_gamma   90.00
#
_symmetry.space_group_name_H-M   'P 1'
#
loop_
_entity.id
_entity.type
_entity.pdbx_description
1 polymer ?
#
loop_
_entity_poly.entity_id
_entity_poly.type
_entity_poly.pdbx_seq_one_letter_code
_entity_poly.pdbx_strand_id
1 'polypeptide(L)'
;MDWLEQNLDAYRILAEILNDLRVELRQELEKIYGADWFRPGLPPAVFDRLVSSKEGATAIDWYETEYQEIMDFAVFPDFLEILEHNRKSFGTLMNLVPSPALFQARFLELESLRSKIGRARPISEAELTFLLTFHKRLKKQLEIYRGGAADSKPSDSDIEEVSIETSEAGAETDQASEPPNTKSGKSSVQAPAPSAEIPPPQRPATAGTQAEPQVTEQASETESPHNGADEPTVVTGSLSHIIASGDSTAILRALFKEVTSLAESLWSSDVPPAQTTWNEVRTSRWYEENFSGLGLKPLSDFYDVISHVEEKLGTGLAKHDLQKMLEDANFAHILLALRDMFQKNRI
;
A
#
# COMPACT_ATOMS: atom_id res chain seq x y z
N MET A 1 4.99 -20.27 -0.16
CA MET A 1 4.08 -19.20 0.31
C MET A 1 4.78 -18.24 1.27
N ASP A 2 5.94 -18.62 1.80
CA ASP A 2 6.63 -17.98 2.92
C ASP A 2 7.05 -16.53 2.65
N TRP A 3 7.40 -16.17 1.41
CA TRP A 3 7.87 -14.81 1.10
C TRP A 3 6.76 -13.76 1.19
N LEU A 4 5.50 -14.12 0.93
CA LEU A 4 4.37 -13.20 1.05
C LEU A 4 4.09 -12.89 2.52
N GLU A 5 4.08 -13.92 3.36
CA GLU A 5 3.95 -13.77 4.81
C GLU A 5 5.10 -12.92 5.38
N GLN A 6 6.34 -13.17 4.95
CA GLN A 6 7.51 -12.36 5.31
C GLN A 6 7.35 -10.89 4.89
N ASN A 7 6.83 -10.62 3.70
CA ASN A 7 6.58 -9.25 3.22
C ASN A 7 5.48 -8.56 4.03
N LEU A 8 4.40 -9.27 4.39
CA LEU A 8 3.33 -8.74 5.22
C LEU A 8 3.82 -8.43 6.64
N ASP A 9 4.63 -9.30 7.22
CA ASP A 9 5.26 -9.08 8.51
C ASP A 9 6.22 -7.89 8.49
N ALA A 10 7.08 -7.82 7.46
CA ALA A 10 8.00 -6.70 7.27
C ALA A 10 7.25 -5.38 7.10
N TYR A 11 6.15 -5.38 6.33
CA TYR A 11 5.29 -4.21 6.16
C TYR A 11 4.69 -3.75 7.49
N ARG A 12 4.12 -4.69 8.26
CA ARG A 12 3.55 -4.40 9.58
C ARG A 12 4.60 -3.78 10.50
N ILE A 13 5.80 -4.38 10.59
CA ILE A 13 6.88 -3.88 11.44
C ILE A 13 7.31 -2.48 11.01
N LEU A 14 7.49 -2.23 9.71
CA LEU A 14 7.85 -0.90 9.21
C LEU A 14 6.77 0.15 9.48
N ALA A 15 5.50 -0.22 9.32
CA ALA A 15 4.38 0.66 9.64
C ALA A 15 4.33 1.01 11.13
N GLU A 16 4.54 0.04 12.02
CA GLU A 16 4.65 0.27 13.46
C GLU A 16 5.82 1.20 13.81
N ILE A 17 7.01 0.96 13.25
CA ILE A 17 8.18 1.83 13.45
C ILE A 17 7.88 3.26 13.00
N LEU A 18 7.31 3.44 11.80
CA LEU A 18 6.95 4.76 11.28
C LEU A 18 5.96 5.46 12.22
N ASN A 19 4.91 4.76 12.63
CA ASN A 19 3.88 5.33 13.48
C ASN A 19 4.43 5.75 14.85
N ASP A 20 5.22 4.87 15.48
CA ASP A 20 5.86 5.18 16.76
C ASP A 20 6.76 6.42 16.64
N LEU A 21 7.59 6.52 15.60
CA LEU A 21 8.45 7.68 15.37
C LEU A 21 7.66 8.97 15.12
N ARG A 22 6.57 8.92 14.35
CA ARG A 22 5.70 10.08 14.08
C ARG A 22 5.10 10.63 15.35
N VAL A 23 4.54 9.74 16.18
CA VAL A 23 3.91 10.11 17.45
C VAL A 23 4.93 10.77 18.37
N GLU A 24 6.10 10.16 18.55
CA GLU A 24 7.15 10.67 19.44
C GLU A 24 7.72 12.00 18.96
N LEU A 25 8.08 12.11 17.67
CA LEU A 25 8.60 13.35 17.11
C LEU A 25 7.58 14.47 17.21
N ARG A 26 6.31 14.19 16.91
CA ARG A 26 5.25 15.19 17.04
C ARG A 26 5.10 15.68 18.47
N GLN A 27 5.00 14.77 19.44
CA GLN A 27 4.82 15.14 20.85
C GLN A 27 5.98 16.03 21.35
N GLU A 28 7.21 15.71 20.96
CA GLU A 28 8.36 16.54 21.31
C GLU A 28 8.38 17.88 20.57
N LEU A 29 8.04 17.92 19.28
CA LEU A 29 7.90 19.18 18.56
C LEU A 29 6.79 20.07 19.18
N GLU A 30 5.64 19.50 19.53
CA GLU A 30 4.55 20.18 20.25
C GLU A 30 5.01 20.70 21.61
N LYS A 31 5.82 19.93 22.34
CA LYS A 31 6.37 20.33 23.64
C LYS A 31 7.38 21.47 23.52
N ILE A 32 8.19 21.50 22.47
CA ILE A 32 9.21 22.54 22.24
C ILE A 32 8.59 23.83 21.69
N TYR A 33 7.68 23.70 20.73
CA TYR A 33 7.20 24.81 19.89
C TYR A 33 5.70 25.14 20.07
N GLY A 34 4.95 24.35 20.84
CA GLY A 34 3.53 24.54 21.09
C GLY A 34 2.64 24.07 19.93
N ALA A 35 1.42 24.63 19.86
CA ALA A 35 0.42 24.24 18.86
C ALA A 35 0.87 24.51 17.40
N ASP A 36 1.75 25.49 17.19
CA ASP A 36 2.26 25.87 15.87
C ASP A 36 3.56 25.15 15.50
N TRP A 37 3.85 24.00 16.12
CA TRP A 37 5.11 23.28 16.00
C TRP A 37 5.56 22.99 14.57
N PHE A 38 4.62 22.82 13.64
CA PHE A 38 4.89 22.51 12.24
C PHE A 38 5.60 23.66 11.51
N ARG A 39 5.51 24.92 11.99
CA ARG A 39 6.18 26.07 11.37
C ARG A 39 7.65 26.21 11.77
N PRO A 40 8.02 26.28 13.06
CA PRO A 40 9.42 26.40 13.47
C PRO A 40 10.13 25.05 13.57
N GLY A 41 9.40 23.97 13.83
CA GLY A 41 9.93 22.65 14.11
C GLY A 41 10.19 21.80 12.87
N LEU A 42 9.60 22.12 11.71
CA LEU A 42 9.89 21.43 10.46
C LEU A 42 10.81 22.28 9.58
N PRO A 43 11.84 21.70 8.94
CA PRO A 43 12.55 22.36 7.86
C PRO A 43 11.58 22.76 6.75
N PRO A 44 11.73 23.94 6.12
CA PRO A 44 10.81 24.38 5.06
C PRO A 44 10.68 23.37 3.92
N ALA A 45 11.80 22.77 3.49
CA ALA A 45 11.79 21.75 2.44
C ALA A 45 11.04 20.47 2.85
N VAL A 46 11.14 20.05 4.11
CA VAL A 46 10.38 18.91 4.63
C VAL A 46 8.90 19.27 4.68
N PHE A 47 8.56 20.44 5.24
CA PHE A 47 7.17 20.92 5.32
C PHE A 47 6.50 20.92 3.94
N ASP A 48 7.14 21.49 2.92
CA ASP A 48 6.59 21.55 1.56
C ASP A 48 6.36 20.15 0.96
N ARG A 49 7.28 19.20 1.19
CA ARG A 49 7.12 17.80 0.76
C ARG A 49 5.99 17.09 1.48
N LEU A 50 5.83 17.32 2.78
CA LEU A 50 4.75 16.72 3.56
C LEU A 50 3.39 17.30 3.17
N VAL A 51 3.31 18.61 2.91
CA VAL A 51 2.10 19.25 2.35
C VAL A 51 1.79 18.62 0.99
N SER A 52 2.77 18.53 0.09
CA SER A 52 2.57 17.94 -1.25
C SER A 52 2.12 16.48 -1.16
N SER A 53 2.68 15.71 -0.22
CA SER A 53 2.31 14.31 0.01
C SER A 53 0.90 14.18 0.57
N LYS A 54 0.52 15.07 1.50
CA LYS A 54 -0.82 15.16 2.03
C LYS A 54 -1.82 15.50 0.94
N GLU A 55 -1.58 16.56 0.17
CA GLU A 55 -2.47 16.97 -0.92
C GLU A 55 -2.59 15.88 -1.99
N GLY A 56 -1.50 15.21 -2.32
CA GLY A 56 -1.51 14.06 -3.23
C GLY A 56 -2.34 12.90 -2.71
N ALA A 57 -2.27 12.60 -1.41
CA ALA A 57 -3.08 11.56 -0.79
C ALA A 57 -4.55 11.97 -0.69
N THR A 58 -4.87 13.19 -0.26
CA THR A 58 -6.24 13.74 -0.21
C THR A 58 -6.89 13.81 -1.59
N ALA A 59 -6.10 14.04 -2.65
CA ALA A 59 -6.62 14.01 -4.02
C ALA A 59 -7.04 12.59 -4.48
N ILE A 60 -6.52 11.55 -3.81
CA ILE A 60 -6.76 10.14 -4.12
C ILE A 60 -7.75 9.52 -3.13
N ASP A 61 -7.81 10.01 -1.89
CA ASP A 61 -8.60 9.44 -0.80
C ASP A 61 -9.95 10.17 -0.65
N TRP A 62 -11.03 9.46 -1.00
CA TRP A 62 -12.39 10.01 -1.03
C TRP A 62 -13.07 9.89 0.36
N TYR A 63 -12.38 9.32 1.36
CA TYR A 63 -12.88 9.05 2.70
C TYR A 63 -12.10 9.82 3.76
N GLU A 64 -12.14 11.15 3.73
CA GLU A 64 -11.73 12.00 4.86
C GLU A 64 -12.72 11.85 6.04
N THR A 65 -12.67 10.71 6.75
CA THR A 65 -13.42 10.56 8.02
C THR A 65 -12.57 10.90 9.25
N GLU A 66 -11.25 10.97 9.12
CA GLU A 66 -10.34 11.32 10.21
C GLU A 66 -9.40 12.46 9.80
N TYR A 67 -9.16 13.39 10.72
CA TYR A 67 -8.22 14.49 10.51
C TYR A 67 -6.80 13.93 10.44
N GLN A 68 -6.18 14.00 9.26
CA GLN A 68 -4.80 13.59 9.05
C GLN A 68 -3.87 14.79 9.30
N GLU A 69 -2.94 14.63 10.24
CA GLU A 69 -1.92 15.61 10.55
C GLU A 69 -0.78 15.55 9.52
N ILE A 70 -0.05 16.64 9.36
CA ILE A 70 1.06 16.68 8.39
C ILE A 70 2.16 15.66 8.71
N MET A 71 2.32 15.30 10.00
CA MET A 71 3.29 14.29 10.44
C MET A 71 2.93 12.88 9.97
N ASP A 72 1.66 12.60 9.68
CA ASP A 72 1.20 11.27 9.24
C ASP A 72 1.79 10.88 7.87
N PHE A 73 2.26 11.87 7.12
CA PHE A 73 2.88 11.69 5.80
C PHE A 73 4.41 11.58 5.86
N ALA A 74 5.02 11.80 7.01
CA ALA A 74 6.47 11.79 7.15
C ALA A 74 7.03 10.37 7.03
N VAL A 75 8.14 10.24 6.30
CA VAL A 75 8.87 8.98 6.08
C VAL A 75 10.26 9.05 6.70
N PHE A 76 11.04 7.96 6.63
CA PHE A 76 12.34 7.89 7.31
C PHE A 76 13.31 9.03 6.92
N PRO A 77 13.47 9.41 5.63
CA PRO A 77 14.27 10.58 5.28
C PRO A 77 13.82 11.88 5.94
N ASP A 78 12.51 12.10 6.08
CA ASP A 78 11.97 13.32 6.70
C ASP A 78 12.32 13.38 8.18
N PHE A 79 12.24 12.25 8.89
CA PHE A 79 12.63 12.18 10.30
C PHE A 79 14.09 12.55 10.53
N LEU A 80 14.99 12.14 9.63
CA LEU A 80 16.40 12.55 9.70
C LEU A 80 16.55 14.06 9.59
N GLU A 81 15.92 14.67 8.58
CA GLU A 81 15.98 16.12 8.37
C GLU A 81 15.36 16.89 9.56
N ILE A 82 14.25 16.39 10.11
CA ILE A 82 13.59 16.97 11.31
C ILE A 82 14.52 16.89 12.52
N LEU A 83 15.15 15.74 12.76
CA LEU A 83 16.04 15.54 13.90
C LEU A 83 17.31 16.39 13.79
N GLU A 84 17.87 16.51 12.58
CA GLU A 84 19.03 17.37 12.33
C GLU A 84 18.73 18.86 12.56
N HIS A 85 17.59 19.33 12.07
CA HIS A 85 17.13 20.72 12.25
C HIS A 85 16.94 21.09 13.72
N ASN A 86 16.45 20.14 14.51
CA ASN A 86 16.11 20.32 15.91
C ASN A 86 17.14 19.67 16.86
N ARG A 87 18.37 19.41 16.39
CA ARG A 87 19.37 18.60 17.10
C ARG A 87 19.67 19.06 18.54
N LYS A 88 19.59 20.37 18.80
CA LYS A 88 19.81 20.94 20.13
C LYS A 88 18.65 20.66 21.09
N SER A 89 17.44 20.55 20.56
CA SER A 89 16.21 20.36 21.31
C SER A 89 15.91 18.88 21.55
N PHE A 90 16.30 18.01 20.61
CA PHE A 90 16.15 16.55 20.70
C PHE A 90 17.32 15.84 21.39
N GLY A 91 18.12 16.52 22.21
CA GLY A 91 19.34 15.94 22.79
C GLY A 91 19.13 14.57 23.44
N THR A 92 18.01 14.38 24.14
CA THR A 92 17.65 13.11 24.79
C THR A 92 17.22 12.02 23.79
N LEU A 93 16.54 12.39 22.70
CA LEU A 93 16.11 11.44 21.66
C LEU A 93 17.30 11.05 20.75
N MET A 94 18.24 11.96 20.52
CA MET A 94 19.50 11.68 19.82
C MET A 94 20.44 10.75 20.60
N ASN A 95 20.27 10.66 21.93
CA ASN A 95 21.02 9.70 22.76
C ASN A 95 20.51 8.26 22.65
N LEU A 96 19.37 8.02 22.00
CA LEU A 96 18.84 6.67 21.78
C LEU A 96 19.73 5.82 20.85
N VAL A 97 20.74 6.44 20.24
CA VAL A 97 21.56 5.83 19.20
C VAL A 97 23.04 6.08 19.50
N PRO A 98 23.89 5.04 19.44
CA PRO A 98 25.31 5.16 19.78
C PRO A 98 26.08 6.22 18.99
N SER A 99 25.66 6.47 17.75
CA SER A 99 26.29 7.46 16.86
C SER A 99 25.26 8.04 15.89
N PRO A 100 25.30 9.36 15.61
CA PRO A 100 24.48 9.98 14.57
C PRO A 100 24.65 9.35 13.19
N ALA A 101 25.87 8.92 12.84
CA ALA A 101 26.15 8.27 11.57
C ALA A 101 25.50 6.88 11.48
N LEU A 102 25.49 6.14 12.59
CA LEU A 102 24.82 4.86 12.68
C LEU A 102 23.30 5.03 12.54
N PHE A 103 22.75 6.06 13.18
CA PHE A 103 21.32 6.37 13.06
C PHE A 103 20.91 6.65 11.62
N GLN A 104 21.67 7.51 10.95
CA GLN A 104 21.44 7.85 9.54
C GLN A 104 21.51 6.60 8.66
N ALA A 105 22.54 5.77 8.83
CA ALA A 105 22.67 4.52 8.08
C ALA A 105 21.46 3.59 8.28
N ARG A 106 20.97 3.46 9.52
CA ARG A 106 19.80 2.63 9.83
C ARG A 106 18.51 3.18 9.22
N PHE A 107 18.31 4.50 9.20
CA PHE A 107 17.12 5.09 8.58
C PHE A 107 17.13 4.94 7.05
N LEU A 108 18.30 5.03 6.42
CA LEU A 108 18.46 4.73 5.00
C LEU A 108 18.18 3.24 4.70
N GLU A 109 18.60 2.34 5.58
CA GLU A 109 18.30 0.91 5.47
C GLU A 109 16.79 0.64 5.58
N LEU A 110 16.11 1.27 6.54
CA LEU A 110 14.64 1.17 6.68
C LEU A 110 13.91 1.73 5.46
N GLU A 111 14.36 2.85 4.88
CA GLU A 111 13.77 3.39 3.66
C GLU A 111 14.00 2.46 2.45
N SER A 112 15.17 1.84 2.36
CA SER A 112 15.45 0.83 1.33
C SER A 112 14.49 -0.36 1.43
N LEU A 113 14.27 -0.88 2.64
CA LEU A 113 13.33 -1.97 2.89
C LEU A 113 11.89 -1.57 2.60
N ARG A 114 11.47 -0.36 3.02
CA ARG A 114 10.15 0.19 2.69
C ARG A 114 9.95 0.30 1.18
N SER A 115 10.92 0.85 0.45
CA SER A 115 10.86 0.94 -1.02
C SER A 115 10.81 -0.43 -1.68
N LYS A 116 11.54 -1.41 -1.14
CA LYS A 116 11.54 -2.79 -1.62
C LYS A 116 10.15 -3.43 -1.50
N ILE A 117 9.49 -3.27 -0.34
CA ILE A 117 8.11 -3.75 -0.12
C ILE A 117 7.12 -3.00 -1.01
N GLY A 118 7.26 -1.69 -1.15
CA GLY A 118 6.39 -0.88 -2.03
C GLY A 118 6.46 -1.30 -3.50
N ARG A 119 7.53 -1.98 -3.92
CA ARG A 119 7.71 -2.56 -5.26
C ARG A 119 7.40 -4.06 -5.31
N ALA A 120 6.70 -4.60 -4.31
CA ALA A 120 6.35 -6.00 -4.16
C ALA A 120 7.55 -6.97 -4.28
N ARG A 121 8.75 -6.53 -3.90
CA ARG A 121 9.95 -7.38 -3.95
C ARG A 121 10.06 -8.24 -2.69
N PRO A 122 10.53 -9.50 -2.80
CA PRO A 122 10.69 -10.38 -1.64
C PRO A 122 11.70 -9.83 -0.63
N ILE A 123 11.33 -9.84 0.65
CA ILE A 123 12.21 -9.59 1.78
C ILE A 123 12.92 -10.90 2.16
N SER A 124 14.21 -10.81 2.42
CA SER A 124 15.01 -11.94 2.89
C SER A 124 14.85 -12.13 4.41
N GLU A 125 15.11 -13.35 4.88
CA GLU A 125 15.07 -13.67 6.32
C GLU A 125 16.04 -12.81 7.14
N ALA A 126 17.20 -12.45 6.57
CA ALA A 126 18.16 -11.55 7.20
C ALA A 126 17.60 -10.13 7.38
N GLU A 127 16.94 -9.59 6.35
CA GLU A 127 16.29 -8.28 6.41
C GLU A 127 15.12 -8.26 7.41
N LEU A 128 14.32 -9.34 7.45
CA LEU A 128 13.24 -9.48 8.44
C LEU A 128 13.79 -9.57 9.88
N THR A 129 14.87 -10.33 10.08
CA THR A 129 15.55 -10.43 11.38
C THR A 129 16.11 -9.08 11.82
N PHE A 130 16.67 -8.31 10.89
CA PHE A 130 17.10 -6.95 11.13
C PHE A 130 15.92 -6.06 11.60
N LEU A 131 14.81 -6.07 10.87
CA LEU A 131 13.61 -5.29 11.24
C LEU A 131 13.09 -5.64 12.63
N LEU A 132 12.97 -6.93 12.94
CA LEU A 132 12.53 -7.40 14.25
C LEU A 132 13.45 -6.93 15.38
N THR A 133 14.76 -7.01 15.16
CA THR A 133 15.77 -6.62 16.16
C THR A 133 15.78 -5.11 16.35
N PHE A 134 15.76 -4.36 15.26
CA PHE A 134 15.69 -2.90 15.26
C PHE A 134 14.43 -2.41 15.97
N HIS A 135 13.27 -2.96 15.60
CA HIS A 135 11.97 -2.59 16.18
C HIS A 135 11.93 -2.83 17.70
N LYS A 136 12.37 -4.01 18.17
CA LYS A 136 12.45 -4.31 19.60
C LYS A 136 13.36 -3.32 20.34
N ARG A 137 14.53 -3.01 19.77
CA ARG A 137 15.47 -2.05 20.35
C ARG A 137 14.87 -0.65 20.39
N LEU A 138 14.25 -0.20 19.29
CA LEU A 138 13.59 1.10 19.21
C LEU A 138 12.49 1.22 20.26
N LYS A 139 11.61 0.22 20.38
CA LYS A 139 10.54 0.21 21.40
C LYS A 139 11.11 0.30 22.82
N LYS A 140 12.10 -0.52 23.16
CA LYS A 140 12.77 -0.44 24.48
C LYS A 140 13.37 0.95 24.73
N GLN A 141 14.00 1.55 23.71
CA GLN A 141 14.59 2.88 23.82
C GLN A 141 13.53 3.97 23.98
N LEU A 142 12.44 3.92 23.21
CA LEU A 142 11.31 4.84 23.36
C LEU A 142 10.60 4.67 24.70
N GLU A 143 10.48 3.46 25.23
CA GLU A 143 9.95 3.22 26.57
C GLU A 143 10.85 3.82 27.67
N ILE A 144 12.17 3.64 27.56
CA ILE A 144 13.13 4.28 28.47
C ILE A 144 13.05 5.81 28.34
N TYR A 145 12.88 6.32 27.13
CA TYR A 145 12.71 7.75 26.87
C TYR A 145 11.44 8.30 27.54
N ARG A 146 10.30 7.63 27.35
CA ARG A 146 9.01 7.97 27.97
C ARG A 146 9.07 7.86 29.50
N GLY A 147 9.74 6.82 30.02
CA GLY A 147 9.88 6.57 31.45
C GLY A 147 10.93 7.45 32.15
N GLY A 148 11.97 7.87 31.42
CA GLY A 148 13.10 8.66 31.92
C GLY A 148 12.78 10.12 32.22
N ALA A 149 11.57 10.59 31.89
CA ALA A 149 11.02 11.83 32.45
C ALA A 149 10.69 11.70 33.97
N ALA A 150 10.68 10.47 34.51
CA ALA A 150 10.57 10.17 35.93
C ALA A 150 11.66 9.15 36.35
N ASP A 151 12.87 9.66 36.58
CA ASP A 151 13.84 9.09 37.53
C ASP A 151 14.35 7.66 37.24
N SER A 152 15.31 7.50 36.32
CA SER A 152 16.29 6.39 36.40
C SER A 152 17.46 6.55 35.42
N LYS A 153 18.69 6.52 35.95
CA LYS A 153 19.91 6.31 35.17
C LYS A 153 19.91 4.87 34.62
N PRO A 154 20.11 4.64 33.31
CA PRO A 154 20.31 3.31 32.80
C PRO A 154 21.72 2.80 33.18
N SER A 155 21.76 1.56 33.66
CA SER A 155 22.97 0.77 33.89
C SER A 155 23.63 0.43 32.55
N ASP A 156 24.95 0.65 32.47
CA ASP A 156 25.82 0.45 31.30
C ASP A 156 25.99 -1.04 30.88
N SER A 157 25.17 -1.94 31.41
CA SER A 157 25.33 -3.40 31.29
C SER A 157 24.45 -4.08 30.23
N ASP A 158 23.52 -3.34 29.61
CA ASP A 158 22.46 -3.95 28.76
C ASP A 158 22.57 -3.61 27.28
N ILE A 159 23.62 -2.91 26.85
CA ILE A 159 23.92 -2.69 25.44
C ILE A 159 24.88 -3.80 24.98
N GLU A 160 24.33 -5.00 24.75
CA GLU A 160 25.05 -5.98 23.93
C GLU A 160 25.14 -5.44 22.50
N GLU A 161 26.33 -4.95 22.18
CA GLU A 161 26.77 -4.58 20.85
C GLU A 161 26.92 -5.86 20.02
N VAL A 162 25.82 -6.37 19.47
CA VAL A 162 25.88 -7.37 18.40
C VAL A 162 26.33 -6.65 17.13
N SER A 163 27.65 -6.60 16.93
CA SER A 163 28.28 -6.29 15.66
C SER A 163 27.83 -7.34 14.64
N ILE A 164 26.89 -6.96 13.78
CA ILE A 164 26.65 -7.71 12.55
C ILE A 164 27.83 -7.39 11.64
N GLU A 165 28.77 -8.34 11.54
CA GLU A 165 29.85 -8.29 10.56
C GLU A 165 29.23 -8.22 9.16
N THR A 166 29.29 -7.03 8.56
CA THR A 166 29.11 -6.86 7.12
C THR A 166 30.24 -7.64 6.45
N SER A 167 29.93 -8.84 5.95
CA SER A 167 30.88 -9.66 5.20
C SER A 167 31.12 -9.00 3.84
N GLU A 168 32.16 -8.17 3.76
CA GLU A 168 32.77 -7.78 2.49
C GLU A 168 33.49 -9.00 1.89
N ALA A 169 32.83 -9.65 0.92
CA ALA A 169 33.46 -10.65 0.09
C ALA A 169 34.18 -9.98 -1.10
N GLY A 170 35.49 -9.77 -0.93
CA GLY A 170 36.52 -10.05 -1.94
C GLY A 170 36.65 -9.11 -3.13
N ALA A 171 37.35 -7.99 -2.95
CA ALA A 171 38.11 -7.35 -4.04
C ALA A 171 39.59 -7.74 -3.92
N GLU A 172 40.00 -8.73 -4.71
CA GLU A 172 41.43 -9.00 -4.95
C GLU A 172 42.05 -7.77 -5.59
N THR A 173 43.05 -7.23 -4.90
CA THR A 173 43.94 -6.19 -5.40
C THR A 173 45.14 -6.91 -5.99
N ASP A 174 45.37 -6.77 -7.30
CA ASP A 174 46.66 -7.10 -7.89
C ASP A 174 47.15 -5.99 -8.82
N GLN A 175 48.47 -5.94 -8.92
CA GLN A 175 49.31 -4.75 -9.02
C GLN A 175 49.35 -4.01 -10.37
N ALA A 176 49.58 -2.69 -10.24
CA ALA A 176 50.48 -1.84 -11.00
C ALA A 176 50.69 -2.07 -12.52
N SER A 177 50.33 -1.06 -13.32
CA SER A 177 51.09 -0.63 -14.50
C SER A 177 50.82 0.84 -14.83
N GLU A 178 51.90 1.58 -15.09
CA GLU A 178 51.98 3.00 -15.46
C GLU A 178 51.24 3.39 -16.77
N PRO A 179 51.02 4.70 -17.01
CA PRO A 179 50.17 5.19 -18.10
C PRO A 179 50.95 5.53 -19.37
N PRO A 180 50.24 5.65 -20.51
CA PRO A 180 50.61 6.68 -21.48
C PRO A 180 49.40 7.52 -21.92
N ASN A 181 49.49 8.80 -21.56
CA ASN A 181 49.37 9.96 -22.46
C ASN A 181 48.71 9.72 -23.84
N THR A 182 47.50 10.26 -24.08
CA THR A 182 47.18 10.82 -25.40
C THR A 182 46.11 11.91 -25.36
N LYS A 183 46.35 12.89 -26.23
CA LYS A 183 45.74 14.21 -26.41
C LYS A 183 44.32 14.18 -27.00
N SER A 184 43.62 15.29 -26.72
CA SER A 184 42.79 16.09 -27.63
C SER A 184 41.53 15.49 -28.27
N GLY A 185 40.42 16.19 -28.07
CA GLY A 185 39.25 16.07 -28.94
C GLY A 185 38.10 17.00 -28.52
N LYS A 186 38.17 18.27 -28.92
CA LYS A 186 37.02 19.20 -28.93
C LYS A 186 35.98 18.72 -29.96
N SER A 187 34.69 18.75 -29.59
CA SER A 187 33.53 19.04 -30.46
C SER A 187 32.33 19.24 -29.51
N SER A 188 31.76 20.44 -29.32
CA SER A 188 31.05 21.34 -30.23
C SER A 188 29.69 20.79 -30.70
N VAL A 189 28.64 21.35 -30.07
CA VAL A 189 27.36 21.84 -30.63
C VAL A 189 26.52 20.85 -31.47
N GLN A 190 25.30 20.51 -31.03
CA GLN A 190 24.06 21.03 -31.64
C GLN A 190 22.80 20.62 -30.87
N ALA A 191 21.99 21.62 -30.51
CA ALA A 191 20.56 21.47 -30.22
C ALA A 191 19.78 21.42 -31.55
N PRO A 192 18.59 20.79 -31.56
CA PRO A 192 17.47 21.37 -32.29
C PRO A 192 16.25 21.59 -31.37
N ALA A 193 15.63 22.72 -31.63
CA ALA A 193 14.40 23.23 -31.04
C ALA A 193 13.14 22.49 -31.58
N PRO A 194 11.94 22.77 -31.04
CA PRO A 194 10.78 21.90 -31.07
C PRO A 194 9.94 22.07 -32.35
N SER A 195 9.09 21.10 -32.67
CA SER A 195 8.05 21.27 -33.67
C SER A 195 6.78 20.49 -33.35
N ALA A 196 5.68 21.20 -33.57
CA ALA A 196 4.34 20.75 -33.94
C ALA A 196 3.44 20.16 -32.83
N GLU A 197 2.84 21.09 -32.09
CA GLU A 197 1.39 21.27 -31.92
C GLU A 197 0.51 20.33 -32.77
N ILE A 198 -0.18 19.39 -32.12
CA ILE A 198 -1.20 18.51 -32.70
C ILE A 198 -2.58 19.10 -32.36
N PRO A 199 -3.43 19.45 -33.34
CA PRO A 199 -4.79 19.89 -33.09
C PRO A 199 -5.71 18.71 -32.71
N PRO A 200 -6.76 18.95 -31.91
CA PRO A 200 -7.63 17.89 -31.39
C PRO A 200 -8.56 17.30 -32.46
N PRO A 201 -8.87 15.99 -32.41
CA PRO A 201 -9.83 15.39 -33.32
C PRO A 201 -11.27 15.84 -33.02
N GLN A 202 -11.96 16.23 -34.08
CA GLN A 202 -13.37 16.61 -34.11
C GLN A 202 -14.28 15.41 -33.80
N ARG A 203 -15.31 15.64 -32.97
CA ARG A 203 -16.46 14.74 -32.79
C ARG A 203 -17.33 14.72 -34.05
N PRO A 204 -17.77 13.55 -34.54
CA PRO A 204 -18.97 13.46 -35.35
C PRO A 204 -20.22 13.38 -34.47
N ALA A 205 -21.24 14.09 -34.93
CA ALA A 205 -22.55 14.19 -34.34
C ALA A 205 -23.42 12.93 -34.56
N THR A 206 -24.39 12.84 -33.67
CA THR A 206 -25.62 12.06 -33.63
C THR A 206 -26.42 12.01 -34.94
N ALA A 207 -26.80 10.80 -35.34
CA ALA A 207 -28.05 10.43 -36.02
C ALA A 207 -28.15 8.89 -35.89
N GLY A 208 -29.14 8.26 -35.25
CA GLY A 208 -30.57 8.51 -35.31
C GLY A 208 -31.15 7.65 -36.43
N THR A 209 -31.43 6.37 -36.18
CA THR A 209 -32.39 5.56 -36.96
C THR A 209 -32.89 4.38 -36.13
N GLN A 210 -34.19 4.40 -35.88
CA GLN A 210 -35.01 3.32 -35.35
C GLN A 210 -35.07 2.14 -36.34
N ALA A 211 -35.05 0.91 -35.82
CA ALA A 211 -35.76 -0.22 -36.41
C ALA A 211 -36.03 -1.29 -35.35
N GLU A 212 -37.28 -1.34 -34.90
CA GLU A 212 -37.96 -2.53 -34.38
C GLU A 212 -37.96 -3.62 -35.47
N PRO A 213 -37.92 -4.93 -35.12
CA PRO A 213 -39.20 -5.63 -35.08
C PRO A 213 -39.33 -6.82 -34.10
N GLN A 214 -40.58 -6.98 -33.65
CA GLN A 214 -41.36 -8.21 -33.53
C GLN A 214 -40.94 -9.32 -32.55
N VAL A 215 -41.67 -9.27 -31.43
CA VAL A 215 -42.34 -10.37 -30.73
C VAL A 215 -42.60 -11.61 -31.60
N THR A 216 -42.12 -12.78 -31.15
CA THR A 216 -42.82 -14.04 -31.40
C THR A 216 -42.90 -14.81 -30.09
N GLU A 217 -44.13 -14.93 -29.64
CA GLU A 217 -44.65 -15.71 -28.54
C GLU A 217 -44.74 -17.18 -28.98
N GLN A 218 -44.12 -18.10 -28.24
CA GLN A 218 -44.51 -19.50 -28.29
C GLN A 218 -44.33 -20.15 -26.92
N ALA A 219 -45.48 -20.31 -26.27
CA ALA A 219 -45.68 -21.16 -25.11
C ALA A 219 -45.51 -22.66 -25.49
N SER A 220 -44.95 -23.44 -24.58
CA SER A 220 -45.24 -24.86 -24.46
C SER A 220 -45.01 -25.27 -23.01
N GLU A 221 -46.12 -25.35 -22.28
CA GLU A 221 -46.26 -26.13 -21.06
C GLU A 221 -46.15 -27.62 -21.42
N THR A 222 -45.39 -28.39 -20.64
CA THR A 222 -45.68 -29.81 -20.43
C THR A 222 -45.20 -30.18 -19.03
N GLU A 223 -46.16 -30.46 -18.14
CA GLU A 223 -45.95 -30.99 -16.79
C GLU A 223 -45.75 -32.51 -16.76
N SER A 224 -44.88 -32.93 -15.82
CA SER A 224 -44.92 -34.15 -14.97
C SER A 224 -44.42 -35.51 -15.51
N PRO A 225 -43.97 -36.47 -14.65
CA PRO A 225 -43.70 -36.45 -13.20
C PRO A 225 -42.36 -37.09 -12.70
N HIS A 226 -42.00 -36.72 -11.46
CA HIS A 226 -41.29 -37.37 -10.32
C HIS A 226 -40.39 -38.64 -10.41
N ASN A 227 -39.43 -38.65 -9.45
CA ASN A 227 -38.43 -39.65 -8.98
C ASN A 227 -37.08 -39.63 -9.71
N GLY A 228 -35.90 -39.46 -9.10
CA GLY A 228 -35.48 -39.56 -7.70
C GLY A 228 -34.20 -40.43 -7.66
N ALA A 229 -33.01 -39.81 -7.59
CA ALA A 229 -31.75 -40.43 -7.18
C ALA A 229 -30.68 -39.36 -6.97
N ASP A 230 -29.95 -39.49 -5.87
CA ASP A 230 -28.96 -38.58 -5.30
C ASP A 230 -27.88 -38.07 -6.28
N GLU A 231 -27.85 -36.74 -6.46
CA GLU A 231 -26.64 -35.97 -6.73
C GLU A 231 -26.57 -34.84 -5.69
N PRO A 232 -25.37 -34.47 -5.20
CA PRO A 232 -25.23 -33.50 -4.14
C PRO A 232 -25.65 -32.12 -4.66
N THR A 233 -26.85 -31.70 -4.30
CA THR A 233 -27.37 -30.37 -4.54
C THR A 233 -26.44 -29.36 -3.87
N VAL A 234 -25.60 -28.71 -4.67
CA VAL A 234 -24.84 -27.53 -4.24
C VAL A 234 -25.86 -26.48 -3.85
N VAL A 235 -25.91 -26.17 -2.57
CA VAL A 235 -26.84 -25.21 -1.95
C VAL A 235 -26.55 -23.81 -2.52
N THR A 236 -27.22 -23.46 -3.60
CA THR A 236 -27.27 -22.10 -4.18
C THR A 236 -28.30 -21.19 -3.51
N GLY A 237 -28.85 -21.59 -2.35
CA GLY A 237 -29.88 -20.86 -1.63
C GLY A 237 -29.40 -19.82 -0.60
N SER A 238 -28.11 -19.49 -0.52
CA SER A 238 -27.57 -18.93 0.73
C SER A 238 -27.43 -17.41 0.81
N LEU A 239 -27.42 -16.63 -0.28
CA LEU A 239 -27.07 -15.20 -0.18
C LEU A 239 -28.28 -14.26 -0.24
N SER A 240 -29.28 -14.57 -1.06
CA SER A 240 -30.46 -13.72 -1.24
C SER A 240 -31.29 -13.61 0.05
N HIS A 241 -31.32 -14.66 0.88
CA HIS A 241 -31.92 -14.62 2.22
C HIS A 241 -31.12 -13.76 3.20
N ILE A 242 -29.78 -13.75 3.08
CA ILE A 242 -28.89 -12.93 3.92
C ILE A 242 -29.04 -11.46 3.56
N ILE A 243 -29.09 -11.13 2.27
CA ILE A 243 -29.37 -9.76 1.80
C ILE A 243 -30.76 -9.31 2.26
N ALA A 244 -31.77 -10.18 2.18
CA ALA A 244 -33.12 -9.88 2.67
C ALA A 244 -33.20 -9.68 4.19
N SER A 245 -32.36 -10.36 4.97
CA SER A 245 -32.25 -10.16 6.41
C SER A 245 -31.56 -8.84 6.81
N GLY A 246 -30.86 -8.18 5.87
CA GLY A 246 -30.14 -6.93 6.13
C GLY A 246 -28.94 -7.08 7.08
N ASP A 247 -28.45 -8.30 7.31
CA ASP A 247 -27.28 -8.53 8.16
C ASP A 247 -25.99 -8.13 7.43
N SER A 248 -25.60 -6.86 7.60
CA SER A 248 -24.39 -6.29 7.01
C SER A 248 -23.13 -7.10 7.34
N THR A 249 -23.05 -7.75 8.51
CA THR A 249 -21.86 -8.53 8.90
C THR A 249 -21.77 -9.82 8.08
N ALA A 250 -22.89 -10.51 7.89
CA ALA A 250 -22.94 -11.72 7.10
C ALA A 250 -22.66 -11.44 5.61
N ILE A 251 -23.20 -10.33 5.08
CA ILE A 251 -22.94 -9.87 3.71
C ILE A 251 -21.46 -9.56 3.50
N LEU A 252 -20.85 -8.78 4.40
CA LEU A 252 -19.43 -8.44 4.31
C LEU A 252 -18.51 -9.65 4.46
N ARG A 253 -18.85 -10.64 5.30
CA ARG A 253 -18.08 -11.90 5.38
C ARG A 253 -18.13 -12.70 4.09
N ALA A 254 -19.29 -12.72 3.41
CA ALA A 254 -19.41 -13.39 2.12
C ALA A 254 -18.57 -12.69 1.06
N LEU A 255 -18.63 -11.35 1.01
CA LEU A 255 -17.80 -10.53 0.12
C LEU A 255 -16.31 -10.69 0.40
N PHE A 256 -15.89 -10.73 1.67
CA PHE A 256 -14.49 -10.96 2.04
C PHE A 256 -13.95 -12.29 1.51
N LYS A 257 -14.74 -13.37 1.62
CA LYS A 257 -14.38 -14.68 1.08
C LYS A 257 -14.23 -14.64 -0.44
N GLU A 258 -15.16 -13.99 -1.13
CA GLU A 258 -15.12 -13.86 -2.59
C GLU A 258 -13.92 -13.02 -3.05
N VAL A 259 -13.69 -11.86 -2.43
CA VAL A 259 -12.53 -10.99 -2.69
C VAL A 259 -11.22 -11.74 -2.50
N THR A 260 -11.09 -12.50 -1.41
CA THR A 260 -9.87 -13.28 -1.13
C THR A 260 -9.64 -14.34 -2.20
N SER A 261 -10.70 -15.07 -2.59
CA SER A 261 -10.63 -16.10 -3.62
C SER A 261 -10.29 -15.53 -5.01
N LEU A 262 -10.87 -14.37 -5.35
CA LEU A 262 -10.56 -13.65 -6.60
C LEU A 262 -9.11 -13.15 -6.59
N ALA A 263 -8.68 -12.49 -5.52
CA ALA A 263 -7.32 -11.98 -5.38
C ALA A 263 -6.29 -13.11 -5.48
N GLU A 264 -6.55 -14.28 -4.87
CA GLU A 264 -5.68 -15.45 -4.98
C GLU A 264 -5.61 -16.00 -6.41
N SER A 265 -6.76 -16.12 -7.09
CA SER A 265 -6.85 -16.65 -8.46
C SER A 265 -6.06 -15.82 -9.48
N LEU A 266 -6.00 -14.50 -9.29
CA LEU A 266 -5.21 -13.60 -10.14
C LEU A 266 -3.71 -13.93 -10.14
N TRP A 267 -3.20 -14.53 -9.05
CA TRP A 267 -1.80 -14.89 -8.90
C TRP A 267 -1.52 -16.37 -9.18
N SER A 268 -2.49 -17.27 -8.95
CA SER A 268 -2.33 -18.72 -9.11
C SER A 268 -2.40 -19.22 -10.56
N SER A 269 -2.84 -18.38 -11.51
CA SER A 269 -3.03 -18.72 -12.94
C SER A 269 -4.27 -19.57 -13.24
N ASP A 270 -5.18 -19.72 -12.28
CA ASP A 270 -6.48 -20.34 -12.50
C ASP A 270 -7.47 -19.34 -13.11
N VAL A 271 -8.50 -19.87 -13.80
CA VAL A 271 -9.63 -19.06 -14.24
C VAL A 271 -10.28 -18.43 -13.00
N PRO A 272 -10.43 -17.09 -12.93
CA PRO A 272 -11.01 -16.44 -11.76
C PRO A 272 -12.41 -16.99 -11.48
N PRO A 273 -12.75 -17.26 -10.20
CA PRO A 273 -14.08 -17.73 -9.83
C PRO A 273 -15.14 -16.67 -10.17
N ALA A 274 -16.36 -17.11 -10.47
CA ALA A 274 -17.44 -16.21 -10.83
C ALA A 274 -17.81 -15.26 -9.67
N GLN A 275 -18.04 -13.98 -9.98
CA GLN A 275 -18.43 -12.92 -9.05
C GLN A 275 -19.92 -13.02 -8.64
N THR A 276 -20.34 -14.12 -8.03
CA THR A 276 -21.76 -14.37 -7.72
C THR A 276 -22.27 -13.46 -6.61
N THR A 277 -21.48 -13.28 -5.54
CA THR A 277 -21.83 -12.48 -4.36
C THR A 277 -21.92 -11.01 -4.72
N TRP A 278 -20.92 -10.48 -5.42
CA TRP A 278 -20.91 -9.09 -5.83
C TRP A 278 -22.08 -8.71 -6.74
N ASN A 279 -22.43 -9.57 -7.71
CA ASN A 279 -23.53 -9.29 -8.63
C ASN A 279 -24.89 -9.19 -7.92
N GLU A 280 -25.12 -10.03 -6.90
CA GLU A 280 -26.32 -9.96 -6.06
C GLU A 280 -26.29 -8.73 -5.14
N VAL A 281 -25.15 -8.42 -4.53
CA VAL A 281 -25.04 -7.28 -3.60
C VAL A 281 -25.15 -5.94 -4.33
N ARG A 282 -24.44 -5.74 -5.44
CA ARG A 282 -24.38 -4.44 -6.14
C ARG A 282 -25.72 -3.97 -6.71
N THR A 283 -26.63 -4.91 -6.98
CA THR A 283 -27.99 -4.62 -7.48
C THR A 283 -29.02 -4.57 -6.35
N SER A 284 -28.62 -4.86 -5.11
CA SER A 284 -29.49 -4.83 -3.95
C SER A 284 -29.65 -3.43 -3.39
N ARG A 285 -30.83 -3.17 -2.80
CA ARG A 285 -31.09 -1.93 -2.05
C ARG A 285 -30.17 -1.75 -0.85
N TRP A 286 -29.69 -2.85 -0.25
CA TRP A 286 -28.74 -2.81 0.85
C TRP A 286 -27.45 -2.07 0.45
N TYR A 287 -26.94 -2.31 -0.76
CA TYR A 287 -25.72 -1.67 -1.24
C TYR A 287 -25.89 -0.16 -1.35
N GLU A 288 -26.99 0.31 -1.95
CA GLU A 288 -27.27 1.76 -2.07
C GLU A 288 -27.38 2.44 -0.70
N GLU A 289 -28.06 1.80 0.25
CA GLU A 289 -28.29 2.35 1.60
C GLU A 289 -27.02 2.33 2.47
N ASN A 290 -26.10 1.39 2.24
CA ASN A 290 -24.93 1.16 3.08
C ASN A 290 -23.60 1.56 2.43
N PHE A 291 -23.60 2.00 1.17
CA PHE A 291 -22.38 2.31 0.41
C PHE A 291 -21.45 3.28 1.14
N SER A 292 -21.97 4.45 1.50
CA SER A 292 -21.20 5.46 2.22
C SER A 292 -21.01 5.11 3.70
N GLY A 293 -22.00 4.46 4.31
CA GLY A 293 -21.99 4.13 5.74
C GLY A 293 -20.95 3.06 6.12
N LEU A 294 -20.76 2.06 5.27
CA LEU A 294 -19.77 0.99 5.47
C LEU A 294 -18.47 1.24 4.69
N GLY A 295 -18.42 2.28 3.85
CA GLY A 295 -17.25 2.62 3.05
C GLY A 295 -16.95 1.60 1.94
N LEU A 296 -17.97 1.21 1.17
CA LEU A 296 -17.88 0.11 0.18
C LEU A 296 -17.18 0.46 -1.14
N LYS A 297 -16.62 1.66 -1.30
CA LYS A 297 -15.93 2.05 -2.54
C LYS A 297 -14.69 1.22 -2.87
N PRO A 298 -13.79 0.88 -1.93
CA PRO A 298 -12.66 -0.01 -2.24
C PRO A 298 -13.13 -1.37 -2.78
N LEU A 299 -14.30 -1.83 -2.34
CA LEU A 299 -14.94 -3.03 -2.87
C LEU A 299 -15.41 -2.82 -4.32
N SER A 300 -16.08 -1.72 -4.61
CA SER A 300 -16.46 -1.37 -5.99
C SER A 300 -15.25 -1.29 -6.90
N ASP A 301 -14.20 -0.60 -6.47
CA ASP A 301 -12.98 -0.40 -7.26
C ASP A 301 -12.25 -1.71 -7.54
N PHE A 302 -12.22 -2.60 -6.55
CA PHE A 302 -11.71 -3.94 -6.74
C PHE A 302 -12.45 -4.68 -7.84
N TYR A 303 -13.78 -4.77 -7.77
CA TYR A 303 -14.57 -5.50 -8.76
C TYR A 303 -14.57 -4.85 -10.15
N ASP A 304 -14.42 -3.53 -10.24
CA ASP A 304 -14.22 -2.84 -11.51
C ASP A 304 -12.89 -3.29 -12.16
N VAL A 305 -11.80 -3.39 -11.38
CA VAL A 305 -10.52 -3.93 -11.86
C VAL A 305 -10.64 -5.40 -12.24
N ILE A 306 -11.28 -6.25 -11.42
CA ILE A 306 -11.50 -7.66 -11.74
C ILE A 306 -12.27 -7.83 -13.05
N SER A 307 -13.32 -7.04 -13.27
CA SER A 307 -14.12 -7.10 -14.50
C SER A 307 -13.30 -6.75 -15.74
N HIS A 308 -12.43 -5.74 -15.66
CA HIS A 308 -11.50 -5.40 -16.74
C HIS A 308 -10.47 -6.51 -16.99
N VAL A 309 -10.00 -7.15 -15.93
CA VAL A 309 -9.06 -8.27 -16.01
C VAL A 309 -9.72 -9.48 -16.66
N GLU A 310 -10.94 -9.84 -16.28
CA GLU A 310 -11.72 -10.93 -16.88
C GLU A 310 -11.97 -10.71 -18.37
N GLU A 311 -12.37 -9.50 -18.77
CA GLU A 311 -12.58 -9.14 -20.18
C GLU A 311 -11.30 -9.37 -20.99
N LYS A 312 -10.15 -8.95 -20.44
CA LYS A 312 -8.86 -9.04 -21.12
C LYS A 312 -8.30 -10.46 -21.13
N LEU A 313 -8.47 -11.22 -20.05
CA LEU A 313 -8.17 -12.66 -20.02
C LEU A 313 -8.98 -13.42 -21.07
N GLY A 314 -10.27 -13.07 -21.25
CA GLY A 314 -11.12 -13.61 -22.31
C GLY A 314 -10.59 -13.37 -23.73
N THR A 315 -9.80 -12.30 -23.93
CA THR A 315 -9.14 -11.99 -25.20
C THR A 315 -7.75 -12.62 -25.38
N GLY A 316 -7.29 -13.44 -24.42
CA GLY A 316 -6.01 -14.13 -24.48
C GLY A 316 -4.79 -13.29 -24.06
N LEU A 317 -4.97 -12.35 -23.13
CA LEU A 317 -3.91 -11.49 -22.64
C LEU A 317 -2.74 -12.29 -22.01
N ALA A 318 -1.51 -11.89 -22.31
CA ALA A 318 -0.32 -12.49 -21.71
C ALA A 318 -0.15 -12.06 -20.24
N LYS A 319 0.43 -12.95 -19.42
CA LYS A 319 0.63 -12.75 -17.97
C LYS A 319 1.40 -11.47 -17.61
N HIS A 320 2.37 -11.08 -18.43
CA HIS A 320 3.14 -9.85 -18.23
C HIS A 320 2.26 -8.60 -18.35
N ASP A 321 1.32 -8.60 -19.30
CA ASP A 321 0.43 -7.46 -19.53
C ASP A 321 -0.65 -7.37 -18.45
N LEU A 322 -1.02 -8.50 -17.85
CA LEU A 322 -1.88 -8.55 -16.66
C LEU A 322 -1.21 -7.87 -15.46
N GLN A 323 0.07 -8.18 -15.20
CA GLN A 323 0.81 -7.55 -14.09
C GLN A 323 0.90 -6.03 -14.28
N LYS A 324 1.22 -5.59 -15.50
CA LYS A 324 1.27 -4.17 -15.83
C LYS A 324 -0.09 -3.48 -15.63
N MET A 325 -1.19 -4.14 -16.01
CA MET A 325 -2.54 -3.61 -15.81
C MET A 325 -2.89 -3.47 -14.32
N LEU A 326 -2.51 -4.45 -13.49
CA LEU A 326 -2.72 -4.38 -12.04
C LEU A 326 -1.88 -3.27 -11.41
N GLU A 327 -0.66 -3.04 -11.91
CA GLU A 327 0.17 -1.90 -11.51
C GLU A 327 -0.46 -0.57 -11.91
N ASP A 328 -0.89 -0.42 -13.17
CA ASP A 328 -1.53 0.79 -13.69
C ASP A 328 -2.84 1.12 -12.95
N ALA A 329 -3.56 0.08 -12.49
CA ALA A 329 -4.78 0.22 -11.70
C ALA A 329 -4.52 0.48 -10.20
N ASN A 330 -3.26 0.60 -9.75
CA ASN A 330 -2.87 0.68 -8.35
C ASN A 330 -3.48 -0.43 -7.48
N PHE A 331 -3.53 -1.67 -8.00
CA PHE A 331 -4.23 -2.78 -7.37
C PHE A 331 -3.75 -3.09 -5.94
N ALA A 332 -2.46 -2.91 -5.65
CA ALA A 332 -1.92 -3.04 -4.30
C ALA A 332 -2.55 -2.04 -3.31
N HIS A 333 -2.85 -0.82 -3.76
CA HIS A 333 -3.53 0.19 -2.94
C HIS A 333 -4.99 -0.19 -2.70
N ILE A 334 -5.67 -0.73 -3.73
CA ILE A 334 -7.05 -1.23 -3.60
C ILE A 334 -7.13 -2.36 -2.57
N LEU A 335 -6.18 -3.31 -2.58
CA LEU A 335 -6.13 -4.40 -1.59
C LEU A 335 -5.90 -3.89 -0.16
N LEU A 336 -5.08 -2.85 0.02
CA LEU A 336 -4.88 -2.21 1.32
C LEU A 336 -6.17 -1.53 1.80
N ALA A 337 -6.80 -0.74 0.93
CA ALA A 337 -8.05 -0.07 1.24
C ALA A 337 -9.19 -1.06 1.55
N LEU A 338 -9.23 -2.21 0.86
CA LEU A 338 -10.13 -3.32 1.16
C LEU A 338 -9.89 -3.91 2.55
N ARG A 339 -8.63 -4.19 2.91
CA ARG A 339 -8.28 -4.68 4.25
C ARG A 339 -8.76 -3.72 5.32
N ASP A 340 -8.46 -2.43 5.16
CA ASP A 340 -8.79 -1.41 6.15
C ASP A 340 -10.32 -1.24 6.26
N MET A 341 -11.04 -1.35 5.14
CA MET A 341 -12.51 -1.37 5.10
C MET A 341 -13.09 -2.58 5.85
N PHE A 342 -12.59 -3.79 5.63
CA PHE A 342 -13.06 -4.98 6.34
C PHE A 342 -12.76 -4.91 7.84
N GLN A 343 -11.56 -4.44 8.22
CA GLN A 343 -11.17 -4.23 9.62
C GLN A 343 -12.05 -3.21 10.34
N LYS A 344 -12.35 -2.08 9.70
CA LYS A 344 -13.26 -1.05 10.22
C LYS A 344 -14.65 -1.63 10.51
N ASN A 345 -15.10 -2.57 9.68
CA ASN A 345 -16.38 -3.25 9.82
C ASN A 345 -16.32 -4.54 10.67
N ARG A 346 -15.18 -4.82 11.33
CA ARG A 346 -14.96 -6.00 12.20
C ARG A 346 -15.18 -7.35 11.50
N ILE A 347 -14.75 -7.41 10.25
CA ILE A 347 -14.70 -8.61 9.41
C ILE A 347 -13.24 -9.06 9.35
#